data_AF-A0A7Y0VZE9-F1
#
_entry.id   AF-A0A7Y0VZE9-F1
#
_cell.length_a   1.000
_cell.length_b   1.000
_cell.length_c   1.000
_cell.angle_alpha   90.00
_cell.angle_beta   90.00
_cell.angle_gamma   90.00
#
_symmetry.space_group_name_H-M   'P 1'
#
loop_
_entity.id
_entity.type
_entity.pdbx_description
1 polymer ?
#
loop_
_entity_poly.entity_id
_entity_poly.type
_entity_poly.pdbx_seq_one_letter_code
_entity_poly.pdbx_strand_id
1 'polypeptide(L)' 'MRRVRSIAGDSVNLLLYRELGRCDDAAEETLWRLNPELAEYGPVLPAGVWVIVPEMQARPAAVRPVLAWD' A
#
# COMPACT_ATOMS: atom_id res chain seq x y z
N MET A 1 -7.57 -12.41 -1.10
CA MET A 1 -7.10 -11.25 -0.30
C MET A 1 -6.46 -11.75 0.98
N ARG A 2 -5.39 -11.10 1.47
CA ARG A 2 -4.71 -11.51 2.72
C ARG A 2 -4.80 -10.43 3.79
N ARG A 3 -4.76 -10.83 5.07
CA ARG A 3 -4.68 -9.90 6.21
C ARG A 3 -3.26 -9.87 6.75
N VAL A 4 -2.76 -8.67 7.01
CA VAL A 4 -1.44 -8.45 7.60
C VAL A 4 -1.57 -7.52 8.81
N ARG A 5 -0.61 -7.61 9.73
CA ARG A 5 -0.51 -6.67 10.85
C ARG A 5 0.42 -5.52 10.46
N SER A 6 0.04 -4.29 10.79
CA SER A 6 0.97 -3.18 10.76
C SER A 6 2.08 -3.35 11.80
N ILE A 7 3.22 -2.74 11.56
CA ILE A 7 4.31 -2.57 12.54
C ILE A 7 4.48 -1.09 12.88
N ALA A 8 5.26 -0.80 13.93
CA ALA A 8 5.50 0.58 14.35
C ALA A 8 6.13 1.41 13.21
N GLY A 9 5.52 2.55 12.89
CA GLY A 9 5.97 3.43 11.82
C GLY A 9 5.40 3.11 10.43
N ASP A 10 4.55 2.09 10.29
CA ASP A 10 3.84 1.84 9.02
C ASP A 10 2.92 3.02 8.70
N SER A 11 3.03 3.54 7.49
CA SER A 11 1.89 4.19 6.81
C SER A 11 1.19 3.16 5.92
N VAL A 12 0.00 3.50 5.43
CA VAL A 12 -0.73 2.65 4.46
C VAL A 12 0.14 2.32 3.24
N ASN A 13 0.82 3.31 2.66
CA ASN A 13 1.62 3.10 1.46
C ASN A 13 2.89 2.30 1.73
N LEU A 14 3.53 2.48 2.89
CA LEU A 14 4.69 1.66 3.29
C LEU A 14 4.30 0.19 3.48
N LEU A 15 3.17 -0.07 4.15
CA LEU A 15 2.64 -1.42 4.31
C LEU A 15 2.30 -2.01 2.94
N LEU A 16 1.58 -1.27 2.10
CA LEU A 16 1.18 -1.73 0.77
C LEU A 16 2.41 -2.07 -0.10
N TYR A 17 3.43 -1.22 -0.08
CA TYR A 17 4.68 -1.46 -0.79
C TYR A 17 5.45 -2.68 -0.25
N ARG A 18 5.53 -2.86 1.07
CA ARG A 18 6.14 -4.06 1.68
C ARG A 18 5.43 -5.34 1.21
N GLU A 19 4.11 -5.31 1.15
CA GLU A 19 3.30 -6.50 0.90
C GLU A 19 3.14 -6.81 -0.60
N LEU A 20 3.07 -5.80 -1.46
CA LEU A 20 2.79 -5.97 -2.90
C LEU A 20 3.96 -5.54 -3.81
N GLY A 21 5.01 -4.92 -3.28
CA GLY A 21 6.08 -4.31 -4.06
C GLY A 21 5.64 -3.09 -4.88
N ARG A 22 4.45 -2.55 -4.60
CA ARG A 22 3.86 -1.39 -5.28
C ARG A 22 2.87 -0.67 -4.36
N CYS A 23 2.68 0.63 -4.60
CA CYS A 23 1.73 1.47 -3.87
C CYS A 23 1.18 2.60 -4.76
N ASP A 24 0.94 2.32 -6.03
CA ASP A 24 0.30 3.28 -6.95
C ASP A 24 -1.19 3.48 -6.63
N ASP A 25 -1.77 4.53 -7.21
CA ASP A 25 -3.14 4.99 -6.97
C ASP A 25 -4.18 3.87 -7.02
N ALA A 26 -4.08 2.93 -7.98
CA ALA A 26 -5.03 1.83 -8.10
C ALA A 26 -4.94 0.85 -6.92
N ALA A 27 -3.71 0.59 -6.44
CA ALA A 27 -3.49 -0.27 -5.28
C ALA A 27 -3.93 0.42 -3.99
N GLU A 28 -3.62 1.71 -3.84
CA GLU A 28 -4.02 2.52 -2.70
C GLU A 28 -5.55 2.65 -2.61
N GLU A 29 -6.21 3.05 -3.71
CA GLU A 29 -7.67 3.18 -3.78
C GLU A 29 -8.38 1.86 -3.45
N THR A 30 -7.85 0.73 -3.94
CA THR A 30 -8.41 -0.59 -3.63
C THR A 30 -8.21 -0.94 -2.16
N LEU A 31 -7.07 -0.64 -1.56
CA LEU A 31 -6.85 -0.85 -0.14
C LEU A 31 -7.82 0.00 0.70
N TRP A 32 -8.01 1.28 0.38
CA TRP A 32 -8.92 2.15 1.11
C TRP A 32 -10.38 1.68 1.06
N ARG A 33 -10.84 1.21 -0.10
CA ARG A 33 -12.17 0.61 -0.23
C ARG A 33 -12.38 -0.61 0.68
N LEU A 34 -11.33 -1.41 0.88
CA LEU A 34 -11.38 -2.60 1.72
C LEU A 34 -11.21 -2.30 3.22
N ASN A 35 -10.68 -1.13 3.57
CA ASN A 35 -10.34 -0.77 4.94
C ASN A 35 -10.78 0.68 5.27
N PRO A 36 -12.08 1.00 5.19
CA PRO A 36 -12.56 2.37 5.36
C PRO A 36 -12.22 2.97 6.73
N GLU A 37 -12.14 2.13 7.77
CA GLU A 37 -11.84 2.55 9.14
C GLU A 37 -10.34 2.87 9.37
N LEU A 38 -9.45 2.57 8.42
CA LEU A 38 -8.02 2.86 8.61
C LEU A 38 -7.71 4.35 8.73
N ALA A 39 -8.56 5.21 8.16
CA ALA A 39 -8.38 6.66 8.20
C ALA A 39 -8.43 7.21 9.63
N GLU A 40 -9.13 6.53 10.54
CA GLU A 40 -9.30 6.92 11.94
C GLU A 40 -7.99 6.83 12.75
N TYR A 41 -7.02 6.03 12.30
CA TYR A 41 -5.72 5.91 12.96
C TYR A 41 -4.74 7.05 12.61
N GLY A 42 -5.06 7.87 11.61
CA GLY A 42 -4.19 8.93 11.10
C GLY A 42 -3.10 8.43 10.14
N PRO A 43 -2.08 9.25 9.85
CA PRO A 43 -1.11 8.98 8.78
C PRO A 43 -0.11 7.85 9.12
N VAL A 44 0.05 7.52 10.40
CA VAL A 44 0.93 6.44 10.89
C VAL A 44 0.08 5.47 11.68
N LEU A 45 0.07 4.21 11.24
CA LEU A 45 -0.68 3.15 11.89
C LEU A 45 0.00 2.76 13.21
N PRO A 46 -0.75 2.59 14.30
CA PRO A 46 -0.28 1.88 15.47
C PRO A 46 0.20 0.47 15.09
N ALA A 47 1.16 -0.07 15.82
CA ALA A 47 1.60 -1.44 15.60
C ALA A 47 0.46 -2.43 15.92
N GLY A 48 0.31 -3.44 15.07
CA GLY A 48 -0.67 -4.50 15.25
C GLY A 48 -2.07 -4.18 14.73
N VAL A 49 -2.30 -3.12 13.98
CA VAL A 49 -3.59 -2.91 13.28
C VAL A 49 -3.72 -3.96 12.17
N TRP A 50 -4.90 -4.57 12.04
CA TRP A 50 -5.17 -5.48 10.93
C TRP A 50 -5.49 -4.70 9.66
N VAL A 51 -4.79 -5.03 8.57
CA VAL A 51 -5.02 -4.44 7.24
C VAL A 51 -5.32 -5.54 6.24
N ILE A 52 -6.40 -5.38 5.47
CA ILE A 52 -6.74 -6.22 4.33
C ILE A 52 -5.94 -5.72 3.13
N VAL A 53 -5.00 -6.54 2.65
CA VAL A 53 -4.19 -6.24 1.46
C VAL A 53 -4.88 -6.86 0.24
N PRO A 54 -5.15 -6.06 -0.81
CA PRO A 54 -5.77 -6.57 -2.03
C PRO A 54 -4.84 -7.56 -2.75
N GLU A 55 -5.44 -8.53 -3.45
CA GLU A 55 -4.69 -9.36 -4.40
C GLU A 55 -4.67 -8.65 -5.75
N MET A 56 -3.47 -8.33 -6.22
CA MET A 56 -3.27 -7.63 -7.48
C MET A 56 -2.15 -8.31 -8.25
N GLN A 57 -2.26 -8.32 -9.58
CA GLN A 57 -1.17 -8.81 -10.41
C GLN A 57 0.07 -7.93 -10.22
N ALA A 58 1.22 -8.58 -10.12
CA ALA A 58 2.50 -7.90 -10.11
C ALA A 58 2.60 -7.03 -11.38
N ARG A 59 3.01 -5.77 -11.22
CA ARG A 59 3.22 -4.91 -12.38
C ARG A 59 4.48 -5.39 -13.12
N PRO A 60 4.48 -5.42 -14.47
CA PRO A 60 5.73 -5.60 -15.20
C PRO A 60 6.76 -4.55 -14.75
N ALA A 61 8.03 -4.96 -14.71
CA ALA A 61 9.13 -4.11 -14.28
C ALA A 61 9.12 -2.76 -15.01
N ALA A 62 9.51 -1.70 -14.30
CA ALA A 62 9.43 -0.32 -14.80
C ALA A 62 10.01 -0.19 -16.21
N VAL A 63 9.25 0.45 -17.09
CA VAL A 63 9.70 0.85 -18.42
C VAL A 63 10.92 1.77 -18.25
N ARG A 64 11.90 1.66 -19.15
CA ARG A 64 13.13 2.47 -19.12
C ARG A 64 12.79 3.93 -18.76
N PRO A 65 13.39 4.49 -17.71
CA PRO A 65 13.15 5.89 -17.35
C PRO A 65 13.54 6.78 -18.53
N VAL A 66 12.67 7.73 -18.84
CA VAL A 66 12.98 8.82 -19.77
C VAL A 66 13.63 9.95 -18.99
N LEU A 67 14.60 10.62 -19.62
CA LEU A 67 15.20 11.82 -19.04
C LEU A 67 14.18 12.94 -19.16
N ALA A 68 13.80 13.52 -18.02
CA ALA A 68 12.77 14.56 -17.97
C ALA A 68 13.20 15.87 -18.66
N TRP A 69 14.49 16.02 -18.99
CA TRP A 69 15.11 17.29 -19.40
C TRP A 69 16.14 17.18 -20.54
N ASP A 70 16.11 16.11 -21.34
CA ASP A 70 16.89 16.04 -22.59
C ASP A 70 16.06 16.45 -23.81
#